data_AF-A0AB35Q7U4-F1
#
_entry.id   AF-A0AB35Q7U4-F1
#
_cell.length_a   1.000
_cell.length_b   1.000
_cell.length_c   1.000
_cell.angle_alpha   90.00
_cell.angle_beta   90.00
_cell.angle_gamma   90.00
#
_symmetry.space_group_name_H-M   'P 1'
#
loop_
_entity.id
_entity.type
_entity.pdbx_description
1 polymer ?
#
loop_
_entity_poly.entity_id
_entity_poly.type
_entity_poly.pdbx_seq_one_letter_code
_entity_poly.pdbx_strand_id
1 'polypeptide(L)'
;MNPKTKGIFEAAFAKWGFDSQVLVLAEEASELSASCVRFINHKTGSDKVAEEAADVEIMIEQLRHNGMGPMIDHEKNRKLARLAQIVGVESQPVSPFGPSVLGLLAEASEQLGLAETLYRDTKTSNRYAAARARMAVSLLMQAAQKMIREQQYAERMQAEVKNV
;
A
#
# COMPACT_ATOMS: atom_id res chain seq x y z
N MET A 1 6.07 -8.75 10.76
CA MET A 1 5.20 -8.18 11.82
C MET A 1 5.19 -9.13 13.01
N ASN A 2 5.28 -8.60 14.24
CA ASN A 2 5.20 -9.41 15.47
C ASN A 2 3.81 -10.08 15.56
N PRO A 3 3.71 -11.38 15.94
CA PRO A 3 2.43 -12.08 16.11
C PRO A 3 1.43 -11.34 17.02
N LYS A 4 1.90 -10.64 18.05
CA LYS A 4 1.04 -9.84 18.94
C LYS A 4 0.38 -8.68 18.20
N THR A 5 1.15 -7.93 17.41
CA THR A 5 0.66 -6.78 16.62
C THR A 5 -0.36 -7.22 15.58
N LYS A 6 -0.09 -8.36 14.92
CA LYS A 6 -1.02 -8.95 13.95
C LYS A 6 -2.40 -9.24 14.57
N GLY A 7 -2.42 -9.90 15.74
CA GLY A 7 -3.68 -10.19 16.43
C GLY A 7 -4.48 -8.94 16.83
N ILE A 8 -3.79 -7.86 17.21
CA ILE A 8 -4.42 -6.56 17.52
C ILE A 8 -5.09 -5.98 16.27
N PHE A 9 -4.40 -5.98 15.12
CA PHE A 9 -4.94 -5.43 13.87
C PHE A 9 -6.12 -6.24 13.34
N GLU A 10 -6.05 -7.57 13.42
CA GLU A 10 -7.17 -8.45 13.08
C GLU A 10 -8.38 -8.18 13.97
N ALA A 11 -8.18 -8.03 15.29
CA ALA A 11 -9.24 -7.71 16.23
C ALA A 11 -9.85 -6.31 15.99
N ALA A 12 -9.02 -5.31 15.71
CA ALA A 12 -9.47 -3.97 15.37
C ALA A 12 -10.32 -3.99 14.09
N PHE A 13 -9.84 -4.69 13.06
CA PHE A 13 -10.57 -4.84 11.81
C PHE A 13 -11.87 -5.62 11.98
N ALA A 14 -11.88 -6.64 12.83
CA ALA A 14 -13.08 -7.41 13.19
C ALA A 14 -14.07 -6.63 14.04
N LYS A 15 -13.64 -5.60 14.77
CA LYS A 15 -14.53 -4.74 15.55
C LYS A 15 -15.14 -3.62 14.73
N TRP A 16 -14.32 -2.86 14.00
CA TRP A 16 -14.75 -1.60 13.38
C TRP A 16 -14.87 -1.65 11.85
N GLY A 17 -14.18 -2.56 11.18
CA GLY A 17 -14.24 -2.69 9.72
C GLY A 17 -13.37 -1.66 8.97
N PHE A 18 -13.36 -1.78 7.65
CA PHE A 18 -12.43 -1.02 6.78
C PHE A 18 -12.73 0.48 6.76
N ASP A 19 -13.97 0.86 6.50
CA ASP A 19 -14.35 2.26 6.31
C ASP A 19 -14.07 3.09 7.57
N SER A 20 -14.40 2.55 8.75
CA SER A 20 -14.07 3.19 10.03
C SER A 20 -12.56 3.33 10.24
N GLN A 21 -11.74 2.35 9.85
CA GLN A 21 -10.29 2.50 9.95
C GLN A 21 -9.73 3.56 8.99
N VAL A 22 -10.31 3.71 7.79
CA VAL A 22 -9.93 4.78 6.86
C VAL A 22 -10.30 6.15 7.42
N LEU A 23 -11.46 6.28 8.07
CA LEU A 23 -11.87 7.51 8.74
C LEU A 23 -10.93 7.86 9.90
N VAL A 24 -10.62 6.90 10.77
CA VAL A 24 -9.67 7.12 11.88
C VAL A 24 -8.29 7.52 11.33
N LEU A 25 -7.77 6.87 10.28
CA LEU A 25 -6.52 7.32 9.66
C LEU A 25 -6.56 8.80 9.23
N ALA A 26 -7.69 9.28 8.71
CA ALA A 26 -7.85 10.68 8.33
C ALA A 26 -7.89 11.63 9.53
N GLU A 27 -8.50 11.19 10.64
CA GLU A 27 -8.47 11.89 11.93
C GLU A 27 -7.04 12.00 12.46
N GLU A 28 -6.32 10.87 12.62
CA GLU A 28 -4.94 10.85 13.09
C GLU A 28 -4.01 11.70 12.20
N ALA A 29 -4.20 11.66 10.87
CA ALA A 29 -3.43 12.50 9.95
C ALA A 29 -3.71 14.01 10.13
N SER A 30 -4.93 14.37 10.52
CA SER A 30 -5.30 15.75 10.82
C SER A 30 -4.71 16.19 12.16
N GLU A 31 -4.66 15.30 13.15
CA GLU A 31 -4.04 15.55 14.46
C GLU A 31 -2.52 15.70 14.32
N LEU A 32 -1.86 14.84 13.55
CA LEU A 32 -0.44 14.98 13.19
C LEU A 32 -0.15 16.30 12.46
N SER A 33 -1.01 16.68 11.52
CA SER A 33 -0.88 17.97 10.83
C SER A 33 -0.95 19.15 11.82
N ALA A 34 -1.92 19.13 12.74
CA ALA A 34 -2.08 20.15 13.75
C ALA A 34 -0.90 20.19 14.75
N SER A 35 -0.39 19.02 15.17
CA SER A 35 0.73 18.92 16.11
C SER A 35 2.03 19.45 15.47
N CYS A 36 2.30 19.14 14.20
CA CYS A 36 3.43 19.70 13.44
C CYS A 36 3.37 21.23 13.39
N VAL A 37 2.21 21.81 13.06
CA VAL A 37 2.04 23.27 13.03
C VAL A 37 2.26 23.89 14.41
N ARG A 38 1.71 23.29 15.47
CA ARG A 38 1.91 23.78 16.84
C ARG A 38 3.37 23.67 17.26
N PHE A 39 4.07 22.61 16.89
CA PHE A 39 5.46 22.38 17.26
C PHE A 39 6.38 23.44 16.65
N ILE A 40 6.23 23.71 15.34
CA ILE A 40 7.00 24.76 14.66
C ILE A 40 6.69 26.16 15.22
N ASN A 41 5.47 26.39 15.71
CA ASN A 41 5.09 27.63 16.38
C ASN A 41 5.42 27.65 17.88
N HIS A 42 6.18 26.68 18.40
CA HIS A 42 6.56 26.54 19.81
C HIS A 42 5.37 26.48 20.79
N LYS A 43 4.23 25.97 20.33
CA LYS A 43 2.98 25.79 21.09
C LYS A 43 2.80 24.38 21.66
N THR A 44 3.68 23.45 21.31
CA THR A 44 3.74 22.09 21.86
C THR A 44 5.16 21.54 21.75
N GLY A 45 5.46 20.45 22.45
CA GLY A 45 6.74 19.74 22.38
C GLY A 45 6.79 18.71 21.24
N SER A 46 7.99 18.17 20.99
CA SER A 46 8.22 17.12 19.99
C SER A 46 7.63 15.76 20.39
N ASP A 47 7.36 15.56 21.69
CA ASP A 47 6.64 14.41 22.24
C ASP A 47 5.25 14.28 21.62
N LYS A 48 4.52 15.41 21.47
CA LYS A 48 3.21 15.40 20.80
C LYS A 48 3.30 15.09 19.32
N VAL A 49 4.32 15.56 18.60
CA VAL A 49 4.51 15.17 17.20
C VAL A 49 4.79 13.67 17.08
N ALA A 50 5.59 13.12 18.00
CA ALA A 50 5.92 11.69 17.99
C ALA A 50 4.70 10.80 18.31
N GLU A 51 3.83 11.24 19.23
CA GLU A 51 2.55 10.58 19.55
C GLU A 51 1.66 10.48 18.31
N GLU A 52 1.30 11.62 17.71
CA GLU A 52 0.41 11.60 16.52
C GLU A 52 1.04 10.88 15.32
N ALA A 53 2.38 10.92 15.19
CA ALA A 53 3.07 10.19 14.14
C ALA A 53 2.98 8.67 14.35
N ALA A 54 3.06 8.21 15.60
CA ALA A 54 2.90 6.81 15.94
C ALA A 54 1.46 6.34 15.65
N ASP A 55 0.46 7.16 15.94
CA ASP A 55 -0.94 6.84 15.67
C ASP A 55 -1.21 6.70 14.16
N VAL A 56 -0.70 7.65 13.35
CA VAL A 56 -0.73 7.53 11.87
C VAL A 56 0.01 6.28 11.38
N GLU A 57 1.18 5.97 11.94
CA GLU A 57 1.96 4.79 11.56
C GLU A 57 1.19 3.50 11.85
N ILE A 58 0.58 3.38 13.03
CA ILE A 58 -0.28 2.24 13.41
C ILE A 58 -1.45 2.09 12.44
N MET A 59 -2.11 3.19 12.08
CA MET A 59 -3.25 3.15 11.17
C MET A 59 -2.84 2.76 9.73
N ILE A 60 -1.68 3.22 9.26
CA ILE A 60 -1.11 2.77 7.98
C ILE A 60 -0.77 1.28 8.04
N GLU A 61 -0.18 0.78 9.13
CA GLU A 61 0.10 -0.64 9.29
C GLU A 61 -1.18 -1.51 9.28
N GLN A 62 -2.26 -1.04 9.90
CA GLN A 62 -3.56 -1.72 9.83
C GLN A 62 -4.08 -1.79 8.39
N LEU A 63 -4.04 -0.69 7.63
CA LEU A 63 -4.46 -0.71 6.21
C LEU A 63 -3.60 -1.66 5.37
N ARG A 64 -2.28 -1.67 5.61
CA ARG A 64 -1.37 -2.61 4.96
C ARG A 64 -1.78 -4.05 5.22
N HIS A 65 -2.08 -4.37 6.48
CA HIS A 65 -2.55 -5.68 6.91
C HIS A 65 -3.89 -6.07 6.26
N ASN A 66 -4.76 -5.09 6.02
CA ASN A 66 -6.12 -5.29 5.47
C ASN A 66 -6.20 -5.29 3.93
N GLY A 67 -5.07 -5.55 3.26
CA GLY A 67 -4.98 -5.81 1.82
C GLY A 67 -4.47 -4.65 0.98
N MET A 68 -4.11 -3.52 1.60
CA MET A 68 -3.53 -2.37 0.86
C MET A 68 -2.01 -2.38 0.81
N GLY A 69 -1.34 -3.30 1.52
CA GLY A 69 0.12 -3.35 1.65
C GLY A 69 0.86 -3.25 0.31
N PRO A 70 0.57 -4.14 -0.66
CA PRO A 70 1.27 -4.10 -1.94
C PRO A 70 1.03 -2.80 -2.74
N MET A 71 -0.16 -2.20 -2.69
CA MET A 71 -0.42 -0.90 -3.33
C MET A 71 0.42 0.22 -2.71
N ILE A 72 0.47 0.25 -1.37
CA ILE A 72 1.23 1.26 -0.63
C ILE A 72 2.73 1.11 -0.92
N ASP A 73 3.25 -0.12 -0.96
CA ASP A 73 4.66 -0.36 -1.26
C ASP A 73 5.02 0.01 -2.70
N HIS A 74 4.15 -0.28 -3.66
CA HIS A 74 4.31 0.17 -5.03
C HIS A 74 4.45 1.70 -5.12
N GLU A 75 3.50 2.42 -4.50
CA GLU A 75 3.48 3.88 -4.50
C GLU A 75 4.67 4.49 -3.73
N LYS A 76 5.06 3.87 -2.60
CA LYS A 76 6.24 4.28 -1.82
C LYS A 76 7.51 4.14 -2.64
N ASN A 77 7.72 3.00 -3.30
CA ASN A 77 8.90 2.77 -4.14
C ASN A 77 8.97 3.77 -5.30
N ARG A 78 7.85 4.03 -5.97
CA ARG A 78 7.76 5.03 -7.04
C ARG A 78 8.13 6.43 -6.56
N LYS A 79 7.60 6.85 -5.41
CA LYS A 79 7.86 8.18 -4.83
C LYS A 79 9.29 8.32 -4.32
N LEU A 80 9.85 7.28 -3.71
CA LEU A 80 11.24 7.26 -3.24
C LEU A 80 12.24 7.31 -4.40
N ALA A 81 12.01 6.55 -5.48
CA ALA A 81 12.84 6.64 -6.68
C ALA A 81 12.85 8.06 -7.27
N ARG A 82 11.68 8.71 -7.33
CA ARG A 82 11.57 10.12 -7.74
C ARG A 82 12.30 11.05 -6.79
N LEU A 83 12.17 10.85 -5.48
CA LEU A 83 12.85 11.68 -4.49
C LEU A 83 14.37 11.55 -4.62
N ALA A 84 14.89 10.33 -4.78
CA ALA A 84 16.32 10.05 -4.96
C ALA A 84 16.88 10.81 -6.18
N GLN A 85 16.16 10.82 -7.30
CA GLN A 85 16.52 11.63 -8.47
C GLN A 85 16.57 13.14 -8.16
N ILE A 86 15.60 13.65 -7.39
CA ILE A 86 15.54 15.08 -7.01
C ILE A 86 16.70 15.45 -6.08
N VAL A 87 17.05 14.58 -5.13
CA VAL A 87 18.10 14.87 -4.13
C VAL A 87 19.50 14.41 -4.56
N GLY A 88 19.66 13.89 -5.78
CA GLY A 88 20.95 13.46 -6.33
C GLY A 88 21.56 12.23 -5.65
N VAL A 89 20.75 11.38 -5.03
CA VAL A 89 21.20 10.12 -4.42
C VAL A 89 21.03 8.99 -5.41
N GLU A 90 22.06 8.15 -5.58
CA GLU A 90 21.93 6.91 -6.33
C GLU A 90 20.86 6.02 -5.67
N SER A 91 19.70 5.92 -6.29
CA SER A 91 18.77 4.84 -5.99
C SER A 91 19.12 3.65 -6.87
N GLN A 92 19.15 2.45 -6.29
CA GLN A 92 19.04 1.25 -7.11
C GLN A 92 17.84 1.44 -8.06
N PRO A 93 18.00 1.22 -9.37
CA PRO A 93 16.84 1.16 -10.24
C PRO A 93 15.89 0.15 -9.61
N VAL A 94 14.63 0.56 -9.37
CA VAL A 94 13.60 -0.36 -8.89
C VAL A 94 13.70 -1.58 -9.78
N SER A 95 14.07 -2.74 -9.22
CA SER A 95 14.42 -3.91 -10.00
C SER A 95 13.40 -4.06 -11.13
N PRO A 96 13.81 -4.10 -12.42
CA PRO A 96 12.86 -4.40 -13.48
C PRO A 96 12.19 -5.76 -13.21
N PHE A 97 12.90 -6.64 -12.51
CA PHE A 97 12.44 -7.90 -11.96
C PHE A 97 11.75 -7.69 -10.59
N GLY A 98 10.75 -6.81 -10.54
CA GLY A 98 9.58 -7.06 -9.69
C GLY A 98 8.83 -8.31 -10.21
N PRO A 99 7.83 -8.83 -9.49
CA PRO A 99 7.07 -10.00 -9.95
C PRO A 99 6.65 -9.79 -11.42
N SER A 100 6.84 -10.81 -12.26
CA SER A 100 6.48 -10.71 -13.68
C SER A 100 5.00 -10.39 -13.81
N VAL A 101 4.57 -9.79 -14.92
CA VAL A 101 3.14 -9.58 -15.16
C VAL A 101 2.36 -10.89 -14.99
N LEU A 102 2.90 -12.00 -15.52
CA LEU A 102 2.33 -13.33 -15.34
C LEU A 102 2.28 -13.78 -13.87
N GLY A 103 3.31 -13.49 -13.08
CA GLY A 103 3.33 -13.77 -11.65
C GLY A 103 2.27 -12.98 -10.87
N LEU A 104 2.15 -11.68 -11.16
CA LEU A 104 1.11 -10.82 -10.56
C LEU A 104 -0.29 -11.29 -10.92
N LEU A 105 -0.53 -11.68 -12.18
CA LEU A 105 -1.81 -12.22 -12.63
C LEU A 105 -2.13 -13.57 -11.99
N ALA A 106 -1.14 -14.45 -11.86
CA ALA A 106 -1.30 -15.76 -11.21
C ALA A 106 -1.68 -15.59 -9.73
N GLU A 107 -0.96 -14.74 -9.00
CA GLU A 107 -1.25 -14.46 -7.60
C GLU A 107 -2.61 -13.75 -7.43
N ALA A 108 -2.96 -12.82 -8.32
CA ALA A 108 -4.28 -12.18 -8.32
C ALA A 108 -5.41 -13.20 -8.51
N SER A 109 -5.22 -14.17 -9.43
CA SER A 109 -6.16 -15.26 -9.66
C SER A 109 -6.32 -16.13 -8.42
N GLU A 110 -5.23 -16.49 -7.75
CA GLU A 110 -5.26 -17.23 -6.49
C GLU A 110 -6.04 -16.46 -5.41
N GLN A 111 -5.75 -15.17 -5.22
CA GLN A 111 -6.46 -14.35 -4.25
C GLN A 111 -7.95 -14.21 -4.58
N LEU A 112 -8.31 -14.13 -5.86
CA LEU A 112 -9.71 -14.11 -6.29
C LEU A 112 -10.43 -15.43 -5.98
N GLY A 113 -9.78 -16.58 -6.25
CA GLY A 113 -10.32 -17.90 -5.90
C GLY A 113 -10.52 -18.09 -4.39
N LEU A 114 -9.56 -17.61 -3.58
CA LEU A 114 -9.70 -17.58 -2.12
C LEU A 114 -10.84 -16.67 -1.68
N ALA A 115 -10.99 -15.49 -2.29
CA ALA A 115 -12.09 -14.58 -1.99
C ALA A 115 -13.45 -15.22 -2.27
N GLU A 116 -13.61 -15.88 -3.41
CA GLU A 116 -14.84 -16.59 -3.77
C GLU A 116 -15.15 -17.72 -2.78
N THR A 117 -14.15 -18.55 -2.46
CA THR A 117 -14.29 -19.66 -1.52
C THR A 117 -14.74 -19.17 -0.14
N LEU A 118 -14.09 -18.13 0.38
CA LEU A 118 -14.42 -17.53 1.68
C LEU A 118 -15.79 -16.86 1.70
N TYR A 119 -16.24 -16.29 0.58
CA TYR A 119 -17.56 -15.65 0.48
C TYR A 119 -18.70 -16.67 0.42
N ARG A 120 -18.47 -17.83 -0.21
CA ARG A 120 -19.45 -18.92 -0.26
C ARG A 120 -19.58 -19.66 1.07
N ASP A 121 -18.54 -19.65 1.90
CA ASP A 121 -18.59 -20.26 3.23
C ASP A 121 -19.38 -19.40 4.22
N THR A 122 -20.63 -19.79 4.44
CA THR A 122 -21.55 -19.15 5.42
C THR A 122 -21.04 -19.14 6.87
N LYS A 123 -20.03 -19.96 7.22
CA LYS A 123 -19.45 -20.00 8.56
C LYS A 123 -18.28 -19.03 8.74
N THR A 124 -17.74 -18.50 7.65
CA THR A 124 -16.59 -17.61 7.67
C THR A 124 -17.02 -16.15 7.51
N SER A 125 -16.36 -15.25 8.21
CA SER A 125 -16.66 -13.81 8.11
C SER A 125 -16.33 -13.29 6.71
N ASN A 126 -17.29 -12.62 6.05
CA ASN A 126 -17.10 -11.96 4.76
C ASN A 126 -15.96 -10.93 4.74
N ARG A 127 -15.47 -10.51 5.93
CA ARG A 127 -14.29 -9.65 6.06
C ARG A 127 -13.04 -10.29 5.49
N TYR A 128 -12.88 -11.60 5.64
CA TYR A 128 -11.75 -12.34 5.07
C TYR A 128 -11.84 -12.41 3.54
N ALA A 129 -13.04 -12.69 3.00
CA ALA A 129 -13.29 -12.66 1.56
C ALA A 129 -12.99 -11.26 0.97
N ALA A 130 -13.45 -10.20 1.64
CA ALA A 130 -13.20 -8.83 1.23
C ALA A 130 -11.70 -8.46 1.26
N ALA A 131 -10.94 -8.94 2.25
CA ALA A 131 -9.49 -8.73 2.30
C ALA A 131 -8.77 -9.39 1.11
N ARG A 132 -9.15 -10.62 0.76
CA ARG A 132 -8.62 -11.32 -0.42
C ARG A 132 -8.98 -10.62 -1.72
N ALA A 133 -10.22 -10.16 -1.85
CA ALA A 133 -10.65 -9.38 -3.01
C ALA A 133 -9.85 -8.09 -3.17
N ARG A 134 -9.62 -7.33 -2.09
CA ARG A 134 -8.77 -6.12 -2.14
C ARG A 134 -7.33 -6.44 -2.55
N MET A 135 -6.78 -7.55 -2.07
CA MET A 135 -5.43 -7.97 -2.46
C MET A 135 -5.37 -8.35 -3.94
N ALA A 136 -6.38 -9.06 -4.46
CA ALA A 136 -6.50 -9.34 -5.90
C ALA A 136 -6.57 -8.05 -6.74
N VAL A 137 -7.40 -7.08 -6.34
CA VAL A 137 -7.48 -5.76 -6.98
C VAL A 137 -6.13 -5.05 -6.97
N SER A 138 -5.42 -5.09 -5.84
CA SER A 138 -4.08 -4.53 -5.73
C SER A 138 -3.09 -5.15 -6.72
N LEU A 139 -3.10 -6.47 -6.85
CA LEU A 139 -2.19 -7.20 -7.75
C LEU A 139 -2.52 -6.91 -9.22
N LEU A 140 -3.81 -6.86 -9.57
CA LEU A 140 -4.27 -6.47 -10.91
C LEU A 140 -3.87 -5.03 -11.26
N MET A 141 -3.98 -4.10 -10.32
CA MET A 141 -3.55 -2.72 -10.53
C MET A 141 -2.04 -2.63 -10.83
N GLN A 142 -1.22 -3.38 -10.07
CA GLN A 142 0.22 -3.44 -10.31
C GLN A 142 0.55 -4.10 -11.66
N ALA A 143 -0.15 -5.18 -12.03
CA ALA A 143 0.04 -5.86 -13.30
C ALA A 143 -0.25 -4.91 -14.47
N ALA A 144 -1.38 -4.20 -14.43
CA ALA A 144 -1.76 -3.24 -15.45
C ALA A 144 -0.70 -2.13 -15.62
N GLN A 145 -0.21 -1.54 -14.52
CA GLN A 145 0.84 -0.53 -14.57
C GLN A 145 2.17 -1.05 -15.12
N LYS A 146 2.49 -2.32 -14.87
CA LYS A 146 3.70 -2.95 -15.42
C LYS A 146 3.55 -3.22 -16.93
N MET A 147 2.41 -3.73 -17.38
CA MET A 147 2.10 -3.92 -18.81
C MET A 147 2.27 -2.62 -19.60
N ILE A 148 1.73 -1.49 -19.09
CA ILE A 148 1.87 -0.19 -19.75
C ILE A 148 3.33 0.26 -19.84
N ARG A 149 4.12 0.05 -18.76
CA ARG A 149 5.55 0.41 -18.76
C ARG A 149 6.36 -0.45 -19.74
N GLU A 150 6.08 -1.76 -19.80
CA GLU A 150 6.70 -2.68 -20.76
C GLU A 150 6.41 -2.25 -22.21
N GLN A 151 5.16 -1.90 -22.51
CA GLN A 151 4.76 -1.41 -23.83
C GLN A 151 5.43 -0.07 -24.19
N GLN A 152 5.42 0.91 -23.29
CA GLN A 152 6.07 2.20 -23.52
C GLN A 152 7.58 2.08 -23.74
N TYR A 153 8.24 1.15 -23.04
CA TYR A 153 9.66 0.89 -23.25
C TYR A 153 9.91 0.29 -24.64
N ALA A 154 9.12 -0.71 -25.05
CA ALA A 154 9.23 -1.30 -26.38
C ALA A 154 9.03 -0.27 -27.50
N GLU A 155 8.05 0.63 -27.35
CA GLU A 155 7.78 1.72 -28.31
C GLU A 155 8.95 2.71 -28.42
N ARG A 156 9.57 3.09 -27.29
CA ARG A 156 10.75 3.97 -27.29
C ARG A 156 11.93 3.32 -28.01
N MET A 157 12.22 2.05 -27.72
CA MET A 157 13.30 1.32 -28.39
C MET A 157 13.06 1.20 -29.90
N GLN A 158 11.81 0.98 -30.32
CA GLN A 158 11.46 0.96 -31.75
C GLN A 158 11.60 2.33 -32.43
N ALA A 159 11.27 3.42 -31.73
CA ALA A 159 11.45 4.77 -32.24
C ALA A 159 12.92 5.16 -32.37
N GLU A 160 13.77 4.76 -31.42
CA GLU A 160 15.23 4.96 -31.49
C GLU A 160 15.86 4.18 -32.65
N VAL A 161 15.44 2.94 -32.89
CA VAL A 161 15.91 2.12 -34.03
C VAL A 161 15.47 2.68 -35.39
N LYS A 162 14.31 3.35 -35.48
CA LYS A 162 13.84 3.99 -36.72
C LYS A 162 14.53 5.30 -37.06
N ASN A 163 15.20 5.92 -36.09
CA ASN A 163 15.89 7.21 -36.25
C ASN A 163 17.41 7.06 -36.48
N VAL A 164 17.88 5.83 -36.70
CA VAL A 164 19.24 5.45 -37.11
C VAL A 164 19.18 4.86 -38.53
#